data_AF-A0A538G5R0-F1
#
_entry.id   AF-A0A538G5R0-F1
#
_cell.length_a   1.000
_cell.length_b   1.000
_cell.length_c   1.000
_cell.angle_alpha   90.00
_cell.angle_beta   90.00
_cell.angle_gamma   90.00
#
_symmetry.space_group_name_H-M   'P 1'
#
loop_
_entity.id
_entity.type
_entity.pdbx_description
1 polymer ?
#
loop_
_entity_poly.entity_id
_entity_poly.type
_entity_poly.pdbx_seq_one_letter_code
_entity_poly.pdbx_strand_id
1 'polypeptide(L)'
;MEVRSGGGGVGWTEPHRRRLDGADREAQEPTSPAPKRKTSGGAGFAGAEAGTGENITIRPGRRVTLLTDTAELAVTESVYGPGEKGPDPHVHHEHTDAFIVVEGTLTFAFRDGSLEAPSGTFISVPPDIVHSFRNESAETIRFFNIHSPSCGFGDYLRGRNPGFDQHEPPVDGGGDPASVVVVRLPR
;
A
#
# COMPACT_ATOMS: atom_id res chain seq x y z
N MET A 1 70.59 -5.38 -9.66
CA MET A 1 70.63 -5.47 -11.13
C MET A 1 69.22 -5.87 -11.56
N GLU A 2 68.31 -4.91 -11.56
CA GLU A 2 67.88 -4.14 -12.74
C GLU A 2 66.93 -4.92 -13.66
N VAL A 3 65.65 -4.52 -13.57
CA VAL A 3 64.70 -4.17 -14.63
C VAL A 3 64.62 -5.09 -15.86
N ARG A 4 63.41 -5.61 -16.10
CA ARG A 4 62.64 -5.29 -17.33
C ARG A 4 61.19 -5.77 -17.23
N SER A 5 60.33 -4.80 -17.00
CA SER A 5 58.90 -4.78 -17.30
C SER A 5 58.65 -5.02 -18.79
N GLY A 6 57.93 -6.10 -19.12
CA GLY A 6 57.39 -6.35 -20.45
C GLY A 6 55.94 -5.87 -20.52
N GLY A 7 55.67 -4.95 -21.44
CA GLY A 7 54.35 -4.39 -21.70
C GLY A 7 53.43 -5.36 -22.45
N GLY A 8 52.15 -5.27 -22.13
CA GLY A 8 51.04 -5.85 -22.87
C GLY A 8 49.89 -4.87 -22.85
N GLY A 9 49.91 -3.90 -23.77
CA GLY A 9 48.80 -2.98 -23.99
C GLY A 9 47.65 -3.68 -24.69
N VAL A 10 46.44 -3.52 -24.16
CA VAL A 10 45.19 -3.53 -24.92
C VAL A 10 44.44 -2.26 -24.54
N GLY A 11 44.13 -1.48 -25.57
CA GLY A 11 43.81 -0.07 -25.46
C GLY A 11 42.39 0.20 -24.95
N TRP A 12 42.32 1.05 -23.94
CA TRP A 12 41.13 1.82 -23.62
C TRP A 12 41.13 3.05 -24.53
N THR A 13 40.24 3.09 -25.51
CA THR A 13 40.02 4.30 -26.31
C THR A 13 39.22 5.31 -25.49
N GLU A 14 39.75 6.52 -25.34
CA GLU A 14 39.08 7.68 -24.76
C GLU A 14 37.77 8.01 -25.51
N PRO A 15 36.74 8.52 -24.81
CA PRO A 15 35.54 9.00 -25.46
C PRO A 15 35.81 10.34 -26.16
N HIS A 16 35.54 10.37 -27.46
CA HIS A 16 35.47 11.59 -28.26
C HIS A 16 34.49 12.59 -27.62
N ARG A 17 35.03 13.74 -27.19
CA ARG A 17 34.23 14.94 -26.91
C ARG A 17 33.57 15.42 -28.19
N ARG A 18 32.27 15.17 -28.35
CA ARG A 18 31.43 15.91 -29.30
C ARG A 18 30.92 17.18 -28.61
N ARG A 19 31.30 18.31 -29.17
CA ARG A 19 30.59 19.59 -29.01
C ARG A 19 29.14 19.38 -29.43
N LEU A 20 28.20 19.70 -28.55
CA LEU A 20 26.82 20.00 -28.93
C LEU A 20 26.68 21.50 -28.80
N ASP A 21 26.60 22.14 -29.97
CA ASP A 21 26.31 23.56 -30.09
C ASP A 21 24.89 23.85 -29.59
N GLY A 22 24.72 25.03 -29.01
CA GLY A 22 23.51 25.49 -28.35
C GLY A 22 22.31 25.58 -29.28
N ALA A 23 21.16 25.22 -28.72
CA ALA A 23 19.88 25.76 -29.11
C ALA A 23 19.10 26.02 -27.82
N ASP A 24 18.97 27.30 -27.49
CA ASP A 24 18.09 27.80 -26.45
C ASP A 24 16.68 27.25 -26.69
N ARG A 25 16.23 26.35 -25.82
CA ARG A 25 14.81 25.97 -25.75
C ARG A 25 14.14 26.95 -24.80
N GLU A 26 13.53 27.96 -25.38
CA GLU A 26 12.49 28.77 -24.75
C GLU A 26 11.49 27.84 -24.04
N ALA A 27 11.34 28.03 -22.74
CA ALA A 27 10.30 27.38 -21.95
C ALA A 27 8.95 27.88 -22.47
N GLN A 28 8.24 27.02 -23.20
CA GLN A 28 6.91 27.30 -23.68
C GLN A 28 5.95 27.29 -22.48
N GLU A 29 5.43 28.46 -22.10
CA GLU A 29 4.42 28.54 -21.06
C GLU A 29 3.19 27.69 -21.45
N PRO A 30 2.60 26.93 -20.51
CA PRO A 30 1.45 26.09 -20.81
C PRO A 30 0.23 26.95 -21.16
N THR A 31 -0.09 27.03 -22.45
CA THR A 31 -1.28 27.72 -22.99
C THR A 31 -2.52 26.83 -22.88
N SER A 32 -2.97 26.52 -21.66
CA SER A 32 -4.34 26.05 -21.42
C SER A 32 -4.67 26.15 -19.93
N PRO A 33 -5.84 26.72 -19.56
CA PRO A 33 -6.20 26.83 -18.16
C PRO A 33 -6.39 25.43 -17.58
N ALA A 34 -5.73 25.16 -16.45
CA ALA A 34 -5.97 23.97 -15.65
C ALA A 34 -7.49 23.83 -15.37
N PRO A 35 -8.05 22.60 -15.39
CA PRO A 35 -9.46 22.41 -15.10
C PRO A 35 -9.75 22.95 -13.70
N LYS A 36 -10.72 23.87 -13.61
CA LYS A 36 -11.16 24.43 -12.33
C LYS A 36 -11.66 23.29 -11.45
N ARG A 37 -10.92 22.94 -10.41
CA ARG A 37 -11.41 22.12 -9.29
C ARG A 37 -12.70 22.77 -8.80
N LYS A 38 -13.82 22.08 -8.98
CA LYS A 38 -15.03 22.42 -8.23
C LYS A 38 -14.70 22.11 -6.77
N THR A 39 -14.35 23.13 -6.01
CA THR A 39 -14.50 23.06 -4.55
C THR A 39 -16.00 22.94 -4.32
N SER A 40 -16.50 21.73 -4.07
CA SER A 40 -17.76 21.59 -3.36
C SER A 40 -17.62 22.41 -2.09
N GLY A 41 -18.53 23.38 -1.93
CA GLY A 41 -18.50 24.31 -0.82
C GLY A 41 -18.37 23.54 0.50
N GLY A 42 -17.57 24.08 1.41
CA GLY A 42 -17.50 23.58 2.78
C GLY A 42 -18.89 23.62 3.39
N ALA A 43 -19.56 22.47 3.39
CA ALA A 43 -20.63 22.21 4.34
C ALA A 43 -19.92 22.12 5.70
N GLY A 44 -20.27 23.03 6.61
CA GLY A 44 -19.73 23.03 7.96
C GLY A 44 -19.91 21.67 8.61
N PHE A 45 -18.93 21.27 9.42
CA PHE A 45 -19.04 20.11 10.31
C PHE A 45 -20.06 20.44 11.42
N ALA A 46 -21.35 20.44 11.08
CA ALA A 46 -22.45 20.56 12.01
C ALA A 46 -23.20 19.23 12.00
N GLY A 47 -22.91 18.39 13.00
CA GLY A 47 -23.68 17.18 13.30
C GLY A 47 -23.68 16.14 12.19
N ALA A 48 -22.50 15.68 11.75
CA ALA A 48 -22.44 14.44 10.99
C ALA A 48 -23.02 13.33 11.88
N GLU A 49 -24.25 12.88 11.57
CA GLU A 49 -24.69 11.59 12.07
C GLU A 49 -23.65 10.55 11.64
N ALA A 50 -23.27 9.65 12.56
CA ALA A 50 -22.34 8.59 12.24
C ALA A 50 -22.91 7.81 11.05
N GLY A 51 -22.31 7.98 9.86
CA GLY A 51 -22.63 7.15 8.72
C GLY A 51 -22.38 5.69 9.09
N THR A 52 -23.32 4.80 8.81
CA THR A 52 -23.21 3.38 9.19
C THR A 52 -22.25 2.58 8.31
N GLY A 53 -21.64 3.22 7.29
CA GLY A 53 -20.87 2.57 6.24
C GLY A 53 -21.73 1.66 5.33
N GLU A 54 -21.15 1.21 4.23
CA GLU A 54 -21.74 0.20 3.34
C GLU A 54 -21.33 -1.20 3.82
N ASN A 55 -22.29 -2.07 4.12
CA ASN A 55 -22.00 -3.45 4.49
C ASN A 55 -21.69 -4.29 3.25
N ILE A 56 -20.41 -4.57 3.02
CA ILE A 56 -19.90 -5.40 1.92
C ILE A 56 -20.13 -6.88 2.21
N THR A 57 -19.88 -7.30 3.45
CA THR A 57 -20.05 -8.70 3.87
C THR A 57 -20.68 -8.76 5.24
N ILE A 58 -21.74 -9.57 5.39
CA ILE A 58 -22.32 -9.96 6.67
C ILE A 58 -22.61 -11.46 6.60
N ARG A 59 -21.84 -12.26 7.33
CA ARG A 59 -22.07 -13.69 7.53
C ARG A 59 -21.56 -14.13 8.91
N PRO A 60 -21.94 -15.33 9.40
CA PRO A 60 -21.35 -15.85 10.63
C PRO A 60 -19.81 -15.81 10.57
N GLY A 61 -19.21 -15.24 11.61
CA GLY A 61 -17.76 -15.07 11.71
C GLY A 61 -17.15 -13.93 10.89
N ARG A 62 -17.86 -13.28 9.96
CA ARG A 62 -17.27 -12.16 9.19
C ARG A 62 -18.24 -11.02 8.97
N ARG A 63 -17.81 -9.82 9.33
CA ARG A 63 -18.40 -8.56 8.89
C ARG A 63 -17.32 -7.67 8.27
N VAL A 64 -17.61 -7.08 7.11
CA VAL A 64 -16.78 -6.05 6.48
C VAL A 64 -17.70 -4.90 6.10
N THR A 65 -17.40 -3.73 6.65
CA THR A 65 -18.16 -2.49 6.42
C THR A 65 -17.22 -1.46 5.80
N LEU A 66 -17.51 -1.00 4.59
CA LEU A 66 -16.78 0.06 3.90
C LEU A 66 -17.25 1.43 4.44
N LEU A 67 -16.34 2.15 5.10
CA LEU A 67 -16.63 3.40 5.78
C LEU A 67 -16.43 4.61 4.87
N THR A 68 -15.42 4.55 4.01
CA THR A 68 -15.15 5.58 3.01
C THR A 68 -14.53 4.94 1.77
N ASP A 69 -14.78 5.55 0.63
CA ASP A 69 -14.37 5.11 -0.69
C ASP A 69 -14.24 6.34 -1.60
N THR A 70 -13.07 6.97 -1.54
CA THR A 70 -12.70 8.09 -2.43
C THR A 70 -11.52 7.67 -3.29
N ALA A 71 -11.02 8.54 -4.17
CA ALA A 71 -9.82 8.23 -4.96
C ALA A 71 -8.56 8.13 -4.07
N GLU A 72 -8.52 8.93 -3.00
CA GLU A 72 -7.38 9.08 -2.11
C GLU A 72 -7.32 8.01 -1.02
N LEU A 73 -8.47 7.45 -0.65
CA LEU A 73 -8.58 6.59 0.52
C LEU A 73 -9.79 5.66 0.42
N ALA A 74 -9.58 4.39 0.74
CA ALA A 74 -10.67 3.47 1.10
C ALA A 74 -10.40 2.91 2.50
N VAL A 75 -11.44 2.85 3.34
CA VAL A 75 -11.33 2.32 4.70
C VAL A 75 -12.45 1.33 4.97
N THR A 76 -12.10 0.16 5.49
CA THR A 76 -13.06 -0.79 6.04
C THR A 76 -12.95 -0.91 7.55
N GLU A 77 -14.06 -1.14 8.24
CA GLU A 77 -14.07 -1.85 9.52
C GLU A 77 -14.30 -3.33 9.24
N SER A 78 -13.39 -4.18 9.71
CA SER A 78 -13.46 -5.62 9.58
C SER A 78 -13.58 -6.29 10.95
N VAL A 79 -14.54 -7.21 11.08
CA VAL A 79 -14.72 -8.09 12.24
C VAL A 79 -14.56 -9.53 11.80
N TYR A 80 -13.52 -10.20 12.30
CA TYR A 80 -13.14 -11.55 11.92
C TYR A 80 -13.25 -12.45 13.15
N GLY A 81 -14.10 -13.47 13.08
CA GLY A 81 -14.19 -14.54 14.06
C GLY A 81 -13.02 -15.51 13.98
N PRO A 82 -12.97 -16.51 14.86
CA PRO A 82 -11.86 -17.46 14.94
C PRO A 82 -11.60 -18.16 13.60
N GLY A 83 -10.34 -18.19 13.16
CA GLY A 83 -9.91 -18.87 11.93
C GLY A 83 -10.22 -18.13 10.63
N GLU A 84 -10.87 -16.97 10.66
CA GLU A 84 -11.12 -16.15 9.47
C GLU A 84 -9.82 -15.62 8.85
N LYS A 85 -9.76 -15.62 7.52
CA LYS A 85 -8.55 -15.34 6.75
C LYS A 85 -8.74 -14.12 5.87
N GLY A 86 -7.80 -13.19 5.85
CA GLY A 86 -7.69 -12.20 4.77
C GLY A 86 -7.36 -12.87 3.44
N PRO A 87 -6.93 -12.09 2.44
CA PRO A 87 -6.42 -12.67 1.20
C PRO A 87 -5.24 -13.61 1.47
N ASP A 88 -5.04 -14.58 0.57
CA ASP A 88 -3.80 -15.34 0.49
C ASP A 88 -2.61 -14.39 0.24
N PRO A 89 -1.34 -14.83 0.43
CA PRO A 89 -0.18 -13.96 0.23
C PRO A 89 -0.24 -13.21 -1.10
N HIS A 90 -0.13 -11.89 -1.05
CA HIS A 90 -0.27 -11.00 -2.20
C HIS A 90 0.63 -9.77 -2.05
N VAL A 91 0.70 -8.98 -3.12
CA VAL A 91 1.45 -7.72 -3.17
C VAL A 91 0.61 -6.61 -3.81
N HIS A 92 0.84 -5.37 -3.37
CA HIS A 92 0.31 -4.14 -3.93
C HIS A 92 1.48 -3.31 -4.48
N HIS A 93 1.34 -2.69 -5.64
CA HIS A 93 2.41 -1.91 -6.29
C HIS A 93 2.20 -0.40 -6.24
N GLU A 94 0.96 0.05 -6.04
CA GLU A 94 0.57 1.45 -6.19
C GLU A 94 0.13 2.10 -4.88
N HIS A 95 -0.18 1.31 -3.84
CA HIS A 95 -0.69 1.83 -2.58
C HIS A 95 -0.09 1.18 -1.34
N THR A 96 -0.20 1.92 -0.23
CA THR A 96 0.05 1.39 1.11
C THR A 96 -1.21 0.73 1.63
N ASP A 97 -1.07 -0.48 2.16
CA ASP A 97 -2.10 -1.14 2.96
C ASP A 97 -1.76 -0.99 4.44
N ALA A 98 -2.63 -0.30 5.18
CA ALA A 98 -2.43 0.00 6.60
C ALA A 98 -3.58 -0.52 7.46
N PHE A 99 -3.25 -0.87 8.70
CA PHE A 99 -4.15 -1.53 9.62
C PHE A 99 -4.11 -0.87 11.00
N ILE A 100 -5.27 -0.75 11.64
CA ILE A 100 -5.39 -0.40 13.06
C ILE A 100 -6.19 -1.48 13.75
N VAL A 101 -5.55 -2.27 14.60
CA VAL A 101 -6.23 -3.30 15.40
C VAL A 101 -6.83 -2.64 16.63
N VAL A 102 -8.15 -2.75 16.79
CA VAL A 102 -8.88 -2.14 17.93
C VAL A 102 -9.39 -3.18 18.91
N GLU A 103 -9.49 -4.45 18.52
CA GLU A 103 -9.94 -5.54 19.38
C GLU A 103 -9.28 -6.87 18.97
N GLY A 104 -8.89 -7.69 19.96
CA GLY A 104 -8.22 -8.98 19.74
C GLY A 104 -6.80 -8.85 19.17
N THR A 105 -6.33 -9.89 18.47
CA THR A 105 -4.98 -9.97 17.89
C THR A 105 -5.04 -10.42 16.43
N LEU A 106 -4.66 -9.55 15.50
CA LEU A 106 -4.53 -9.89 14.09
C LEU A 106 -3.14 -10.47 13.83
N THR A 107 -3.04 -11.58 13.09
CA THR A 107 -1.74 -12.17 12.73
C THR A 107 -1.42 -11.87 11.29
N PHE A 108 -0.27 -11.24 11.05
CA PHE A 108 0.31 -11.05 9.72
C PHE A 108 1.33 -12.14 9.43
N ALA A 109 1.42 -12.54 8.16
CA ALA A 109 2.49 -13.39 7.67
C ALA A 109 3.23 -12.67 6.53
N PHE A 110 4.55 -12.65 6.67
CA PHE A 110 5.53 -12.15 5.69
C PHE A 110 6.49 -13.30 5.34
N ARG A 111 7.38 -13.10 4.37
CA ARG A 111 8.36 -14.13 3.97
C ARG A 111 9.30 -14.55 5.10
N ASP A 112 9.61 -13.64 6.02
CA ASP A 112 10.59 -13.85 7.09
C ASP A 112 9.95 -14.31 8.42
N GLY A 113 8.61 -14.49 8.44
CA GLY A 113 7.89 -14.98 9.61
C GLY A 113 6.52 -14.33 9.80
N SER A 114 5.94 -14.55 10.98
CA SER A 114 4.67 -13.96 11.38
C SER A 114 4.83 -12.84 12.41
N LEU A 115 3.86 -11.93 12.41
CA LEU A 115 3.75 -10.83 13.36
C LEU A 115 2.36 -10.86 14.00
N GLU A 116 2.31 -10.95 15.33
CA GLU A 116 1.08 -10.74 16.09
C GLU A 116 0.88 -9.25 16.37
N ALA A 117 -0.29 -8.73 15.98
CA ALA A 117 -0.71 -7.36 16.19
C ALA A 117 -1.91 -7.32 17.16
N PRO A 118 -1.69 -7.22 18.48
CA PRO A 118 -2.78 -7.08 19.44
C PRO A 118 -3.48 -5.72 19.32
N SER A 119 -4.67 -5.58 19.89
CA SER A 119 -5.40 -4.30 20.00
C SER A 119 -4.48 -3.15 20.43
N GLY A 120 -4.61 -2.00 19.78
CA GLY A 120 -3.70 -0.86 19.89
C GLY A 120 -2.43 -0.98 19.05
N THR A 121 -2.42 -1.79 17.98
CA THR A 121 -1.33 -1.81 16.99
C THR A 121 -1.75 -1.08 15.72
N PHE A 122 -0.88 -0.20 15.23
CA PHE A 122 -0.87 0.30 13.87
C PHE A 122 0.18 -0.44 13.04
N ILE A 123 -0.19 -0.86 11.83
CA ILE A 123 0.70 -1.49 10.85
C ILE A 123 0.58 -0.72 9.54
N SER A 124 1.70 -0.45 8.88
CA SER A 124 1.73 0.13 7.53
C SER A 124 2.61 -0.73 6.65
N VAL A 125 2.03 -1.35 5.63
CA VAL A 125 2.71 -2.18 4.65
C VAL A 125 2.90 -1.34 3.37
N PRO A 126 4.13 -0.91 3.05
CA PRO A 126 4.38 -0.15 1.83
C PRO A 126 4.23 -1.03 0.58
N PRO A 127 4.19 -0.42 -0.62
CA PRO A 127 4.22 -1.16 -1.88
C PRO A 127 5.35 -2.18 -1.96
N ASP A 128 5.14 -3.20 -2.78
CA ASP A 128 6.05 -4.30 -3.09
C ASP A 128 6.32 -5.28 -1.94
N ILE A 129 5.70 -5.12 -0.77
CA ILE A 129 5.83 -6.07 0.34
C ILE A 129 4.76 -7.15 0.26
N VAL A 130 5.22 -8.40 0.11
CA VAL A 130 4.35 -9.58 0.15
C VAL A 130 3.83 -9.80 1.56
N HIS A 131 2.51 -9.87 1.71
CA HIS A 131 1.88 -10.07 3.01
C HIS A 131 0.56 -10.83 2.91
N SER A 132 0.13 -11.38 4.04
CA SER A 132 -1.24 -11.85 4.28
C SER A 132 -1.59 -11.65 5.75
N PHE A 133 -2.87 -11.71 6.09
CA PHE A 133 -3.33 -11.58 7.46
C PHE A 133 -4.49 -12.53 7.78
N ARG A 134 -4.64 -12.90 9.05
CA ARG A 134 -5.71 -13.79 9.53
C ARG A 134 -5.94 -13.65 11.02
N ASN A 135 -7.08 -14.14 11.48
CA ASN A 135 -7.34 -14.38 12.89
C ASN A 135 -6.96 -15.82 13.27
N GLU A 136 -5.79 -16.00 13.89
CA GLU A 136 -5.37 -17.30 14.43
C GLU A 136 -5.86 -17.55 15.86
N SER A 137 -6.50 -16.54 16.48
CA SER A 137 -6.96 -16.62 17.86
C SER A 137 -8.32 -17.31 17.98
N ALA A 138 -8.67 -17.71 19.22
CA ALA A 138 -9.99 -18.21 19.57
C ALA A 138 -11.03 -17.09 19.79
N GLU A 139 -10.61 -15.83 19.75
CA GLU A 139 -11.45 -14.66 20.00
C GLU A 139 -11.84 -13.96 18.71
N THR A 140 -12.89 -13.15 18.75
CA THR A 140 -13.22 -12.25 17.63
C THR A 140 -12.24 -11.08 17.62
N ILE A 141 -11.76 -10.70 16.44
CA ILE A 141 -10.90 -9.53 16.24
C ILE A 141 -11.64 -8.44 15.48
N ARG A 142 -11.28 -7.19 15.75
CA ARG A 142 -11.80 -6.01 15.03
C ARG A 142 -10.66 -5.08 14.67
N PHE A 143 -10.63 -4.67 13.41
CA PHE A 143 -9.57 -3.82 12.88
C PHE A 143 -10.09 -2.93 11.75
N PHE A 144 -9.42 -1.80 11.54
CA PHE A 144 -9.57 -1.01 10.33
C PHE A 144 -8.49 -1.41 9.33
N ASN A 145 -8.86 -1.48 8.06
CA ASN A 145 -7.94 -1.69 6.94
C ASN A 145 -8.11 -0.52 5.96
N ILE A 146 -6.99 0.06 5.56
CA ILE A 146 -6.87 1.38 4.95
C ILE A 146 -5.98 1.26 3.73
N HIS A 147 -6.53 1.55 2.55
CA HIS A 147 -5.78 1.60 1.30
C HIS A 147 -5.58 3.06 0.89
N SER A 148 -4.32 3.49 0.72
CA SER A 148 -3.99 4.85 0.27
C SER A 148 -2.86 4.87 -0.78
N PRO A 149 -3.10 5.39 -2.00
CA PRO A 149 -4.41 5.75 -2.55
C PRO A 149 -5.39 4.55 -2.56
N SER A 150 -6.68 4.78 -2.81
CA SER A 150 -7.67 3.69 -2.70
C SER A 150 -7.50 2.61 -3.76
N CYS A 151 -6.90 2.94 -4.90
CA CYS A 151 -6.75 2.08 -6.08
C CYS A 151 -8.05 1.36 -6.50
N GLY A 152 -9.22 1.94 -6.20
CA GLY A 152 -10.52 1.33 -6.51
C GLY A 152 -10.89 0.13 -5.62
N PHE A 153 -10.36 0.05 -4.40
CA PHE A 153 -10.65 -1.03 -3.45
C PHE A 153 -12.14 -1.19 -3.13
N GLY A 154 -12.90 -0.10 -3.02
CA GLY A 154 -14.35 -0.20 -2.79
C GLY A 154 -15.06 -0.95 -3.93
N ASP A 155 -14.71 -0.65 -5.19
CA ASP A 155 -15.26 -1.37 -6.34
C ASP A 155 -14.76 -2.81 -6.43
N TYR A 156 -13.54 -3.09 -5.98
CA TYR A 156 -13.04 -4.46 -5.83
C TYR A 156 -13.91 -5.26 -4.85
N LEU A 157 -14.15 -4.71 -3.66
CA LEU A 157 -15.02 -5.31 -2.65
C LEU A 157 -16.46 -5.55 -3.15
N ARG A 158 -16.96 -4.68 -4.04
CA ARG A 158 -18.27 -4.84 -4.69
C ARG A 158 -18.27 -5.82 -5.87
N GLY A 159 -17.12 -6.38 -6.24
CA GLY A 159 -16.96 -7.27 -7.40
C GLY A 159 -17.03 -6.55 -8.75
N ARG A 160 -16.75 -5.24 -8.78
CA ARG A 160 -16.80 -4.37 -9.97
C ARG A 160 -15.43 -3.99 -10.51
N ASN A 161 -14.36 -4.27 -9.76
CA ASN A 161 -12.98 -4.03 -10.18
C ASN A 161 -12.12 -5.30 -10.02
N PRO A 162 -12.06 -6.17 -11.03
CA PRO A 162 -11.16 -7.34 -11.00
C PRO A 162 -9.69 -6.96 -11.19
N GLY A 163 -9.39 -5.73 -11.62
CA GLY A 163 -8.03 -5.20 -11.81
C GLY A 163 -7.56 -4.34 -10.64
N PHE A 164 -8.08 -4.60 -9.43
CA PHE A 164 -7.53 -4.01 -8.21
C PHE A 164 -6.04 -4.32 -8.12
N ASP A 165 -5.28 -3.38 -7.57
CA ASP A 165 -3.83 -3.49 -7.36
C ASP A 165 -3.52 -4.54 -6.29
N GLN A 166 -3.84 -5.81 -6.55
CA GLN A 166 -3.57 -6.96 -5.70
C GLN A 166 -3.10 -8.09 -6.61
N HIS A 167 -1.82 -8.43 -6.48
CA HIS A 167 -1.15 -9.34 -7.39
C HIS A 167 -0.58 -10.56 -6.64
N GLU A 168 -0.32 -11.62 -7.39
CA GLU A 168 0.41 -12.78 -6.90
C GLU A 168 1.81 -12.37 -6.40
N PRO A 169 2.35 -13.03 -5.37
CA PRO A 169 3.71 -12.78 -4.91
C PRO A 169 4.72 -12.91 -6.06
N PRO A 170 5.62 -11.94 -6.25
CA PRO A 170 6.64 -12.03 -7.28
C PRO A 170 7.64 -13.16 -6.94
N VAL A 171 8.27 -13.71 -7.99
CA VAL A 171 9.17 -14.87 -7.87
C VAL A 171 10.39 -14.60 -6.98
N ASP A 172 10.82 -13.34 -6.88
CA ASP A 172 11.91 -12.90 -6.02
C ASP A 172 11.49 -12.65 -4.55
N GLY A 173 10.21 -12.84 -4.23
CA GLY A 173 9.66 -12.69 -2.88
C GLY A 173 9.38 -11.26 -2.46
N GLY A 174 9.50 -10.28 -3.37
CA GLY A 174 9.15 -8.88 -3.14
C GLY A 174 10.16 -8.11 -2.29
N GLY A 175 9.74 -6.93 -1.83
CA GLY A 175 10.55 -6.05 -1.00
C GLY A 175 10.83 -6.61 0.40
N ASP A 176 11.68 -5.91 1.15
CA ASP A 176 12.12 -6.30 2.49
C ASP A 176 11.03 -5.99 3.55
N PRO A 177 10.50 -7.01 4.27
CA PRO A 177 9.54 -6.80 5.36
C PRO A 177 10.06 -5.89 6.49
N ALA A 178 11.38 -5.68 6.61
CA ALA A 178 11.94 -4.70 7.55
C ALA A 178 11.47 -3.25 7.30
N SER A 179 10.91 -2.96 6.11
CA SER A 179 10.30 -1.66 5.78
C SER A 179 8.89 -1.47 6.34
N VAL A 180 8.25 -2.54 6.81
CA VAL A 180 6.91 -2.48 7.43
C VAL A 180 6.99 -1.72 8.74
N VAL A 181 6.13 -0.70 8.89
CA VAL A 181 6.06 0.08 10.12
C VAL A 181 5.05 -0.57 11.06
N VAL A 182 5.49 -0.87 12.28
CA VAL A 182 4.65 -1.43 13.35
C VAL A 182 4.78 -0.56 14.59
N VAL A 183 3.66 0.00 15.05
CA VAL A 183 3.64 0.95 16.17
C VAL A 183 2.56 0.56 17.17
N ARG A 184 2.90 0.59 18.46
CA ARG A 184 1.94 0.48 19.55
C ARG A 184 1.35 1.87 19.83
N LEU A 185 0.05 2.01 19.60
CA LEU A 185 -0.68 3.25 19.84
C LEU A 185 -0.85 3.47 21.36
N PRO A 186 -0.82 4.73 21.82
CA PRO A 186 -1.12 5.05 23.20
C PRO A 186 -2.55 4.64 23.55
N ARG A 187 -2.75 4.26 24.82
CA ARG A 187 -4.06 3.93 25.38
C ARG A 187 -4.79 5.17 25.88
#